data_AF-A0A2H2Z0Q1-F1
#
_entry.id   AF-A0A2H2Z0Q1-F1
#
_cell.length_a   1.000
_cell.length_b   1.000
_cell.length_c   1.000
_cell.angle_alpha   90.00
_cell.angle_beta   90.00
_cell.angle_gamma   90.00
#
_symmetry.space_group_name_H-M   'P 1'
#
loop_
_entity.id
_entity.type
_entity.pdbx_description
1 polymer ?
#
loop_
_entity_poly.entity_id
_entity_poly.type
_entity_poly.pdbx_seq_one_letter_code
_entity_poly.pdbx_strand_id
1 'polypeptide(L)' 'MHCSIGLFKRVKKYRHFALLDTHGRCIAFMSCQGIPARGEWVEVNAVNVAWLGQTLPGRGHPDQQ' A
#
# COMPACT_ATOMS: atom_id res chain seq x y z
N MET A 1 32.05 5.19 -31.66
CA MET A 1 30.80 5.96 -31.43
C MET A 1 30.13 5.33 -30.23
N HIS A 2 29.97 6.09 -29.14
CA HIS A 2 29.61 5.53 -27.83
C HIS A 2 28.19 4.96 -27.83
N CYS A 3 28.05 3.67 -27.52
CA CYS A 3 26.81 3.12 -27.01
C CYS A 3 26.59 3.66 -25.59
N SER A 4 25.87 4.77 -25.47
CA SER A 4 25.43 5.33 -24.20
C SER A 4 24.29 4.47 -23.65
N ILE A 5 24.65 3.43 -22.89
CA ILE A 5 23.71 2.54 -22.21
C ILE A 5 22.90 3.38 -21.21
N GLY A 6 21.64 3.65 -21.54
CA GLY A 6 20.69 4.30 -20.64
C GLY A 6 20.45 3.39 -19.43
N LEU A 7 21.07 3.70 -18.29
CA LEU A 7 20.69 3.12 -17.00
C LEU A 7 19.32 3.69 -16.62
N PHE A 8 18.26 3.10 -17.15
CA PHE A 8 16.94 3.16 -16.53
C PHE A 8 17.04 2.40 -15.21
N LYS A 9 17.51 3.09 -14.16
CA LYS A 9 17.30 2.63 -12.79
C LYS A 9 15.79 2.54 -12.63
N ARG A 10 15.21 1.34 -12.77
CA ARG A 10 13.85 1.04 -12.36
C ARG A 10 13.78 1.48 -10.90
N VAL A 11 13.26 2.69 -10.65
CA VAL A 11 12.92 3.14 -9.31
C VAL A 11 11.92 2.11 -8.82
N LYS A 12 12.41 1.16 -8.02
CA LYS A 12 11.54 0.19 -7.36
C LYS A 12 10.73 1.02 -6.39
N LYS A 13 9.55 1.48 -6.85
CA LYS A 13 8.62 2.25 -6.04
C LYS A 13 8.29 1.38 -4.84
N TYR A 14 8.81 1.76 -3.67
CA TYR A 14 8.36 1.19 -2.42
C TYR A 14 6.88 1.52 -2.30
N ARG A 15 6.06 0.50 -2.12
CA ARG A 15 4.64 0.66 -1.96
C ARG A 15 4.30 0.39 -0.51
N HIS A 16 3.32 1.12 0.00
CA HIS A 16 2.82 0.92 1.35
C HIS A 16 1.58 0.07 1.25
N PHE A 17 1.43 -0.87 2.17
CA PHE A 17 0.29 -1.75 2.26
C PHE A 17 -0.26 -1.71 3.68
N ALA A 18 -1.59 -1.74 3.78
CA ALA A 18 -2.32 -1.90 5.02
C ALA A 18 -2.99 -3.28 5.03
N LEU A 19 -2.76 -4.07 6.07
CA LEU A 19 -3.44 -5.35 6.27
C LEU A 19 -4.79 -5.10 6.93
N LEU A 20 -5.83 -5.58 6.28
CA LEU A 20 -7.18 -5.56 6.82
C LEU A 20 -7.52 -6.88 7.51
N ASP A 21 -8.30 -6.78 8.58
CA ASP A 21 -9.00 -7.90 9.19
C ASP A 21 -10.29 -8.24 8.41
N THR A 22 -10.96 -9.34 8.75
CA THR A 22 -12.23 -9.75 8.14
C THR A 22 -13.33 -8.69 8.25
N HIS A 23 -13.27 -7.84 9.26
CA HIS A 23 -14.17 -6.69 9.45
C HIS A 23 -13.76 -5.43 8.65
N GLY A 24 -12.70 -5.50 7.83
CA GLY A 24 -12.19 -4.38 7.04
C GLY A 24 -11.42 -3.33 7.85
N ARG A 25 -11.06 -3.64 9.10
CA ARG A 25 -10.26 -2.77 9.97
C ARG A 25 -8.77 -2.98 9.73
N CYS A 26 -7.99 -1.91 9.71
CA CYS A 26 -6.55 -2.03 9.55
C CYS A 26 -5.91 -2.54 10.83
N ILE A 27 -5.12 -3.61 10.72
CA ILE A 27 -4.46 -4.25 11.86
C ILE A 27 -2.93 -4.21 11.76
N ALA A 28 -2.38 -4.01 10.56
CA ALA A 28 -0.93 -3.89 10.36
C ALA A 28 -0.58 -3.07 9.12
N PHE A 29 0.68 -2.64 9.04
CA PHE A 29 1.23 -2.00 7.85
C PHE A 29 2.52 -2.67 7.41
N MET A 30 2.77 -2.66 6.11
CA MET A 30 3.99 -3.19 5.52
C MET A 30 4.40 -2.32 4.33
N SER A 31 5.68 -1.99 4.25
CA SER A 31 6.23 -1.28 3.09
C SER A 31 7.13 -2.23 2.34
N CYS A 32 6.72 -2.63 1.15
CA CYS A 32 7.46 -3.59 0.34
C CYS A 32 7.34 -3.25 -1.15
N GLN A 33 8.26 -3.76 -1.94
CA GLN A 33 8.29 -3.52 -3.40
C GLN A 33 7.44 -4.54 -4.17
N GLY A 34 7.17 -5.70 -3.56
CA GLY A 34 6.36 -6.77 -4.15
C GLY A 34 4.96 -6.79 -3.56
N ILE A 35 4.01 -7.34 -4.32
CA ILE A 35 2.64 -7.57 -3.83
C ILE A 35 2.72 -8.70 -2.79
N PRO A 36 2.28 -8.48 -1.54
CA PRO A 36 2.26 -9.53 -0.54
C PRO A 36 1.29 -10.65 -0.95
N ALA A 37 1.71 -11.91 -0.83
CA ALA A 37 0.97 -13.06 -1.34
C ALA A 37 -0.15 -13.56 -0.41
N ARG A 38 -0.20 -13.11 0.85
CA ARG A 38 -1.11 -13.65 1.87
C ARG A 38 -1.66 -12.56 2.78
N GLY A 39 -2.98 -12.57 2.97
CA GLY A 39 -3.71 -11.60 3.78
C GLY A 39 -4.36 -10.51 2.93
N GLU A 40 -5.35 -9.82 3.49
CA GLU A 40 -6.08 -8.73 2.84
C GLU A 40 -5.25 -7.44 2.84
N TRP A 41 -4.13 -7.48 2.15
CA TRP A 41 -3.26 -6.33 1.98
C TRP A 41 -3.81 -5.39 0.92
N VAL A 42 -3.95 -4.14 1.30
CA VAL A 42 -4.44 -3.07 0.44
C VAL A 42 -3.31 -2.08 0.22
N GLU A 43 -3.00 -1.80 -1.04
CA GLU A 43 -2.03 -0.75 -1.37
C GLU A 43 -2.58 0.62 -0.92
N VAL A 44 -1.76 1.35 -0.17
CA VAL A 44 -2.06 2.70 0.31
C VAL A 44 -0.96 3.66 -0.13
N ASN A 45 -1.31 4.93 -0.30
CA ASN A 45 -0.34 5.95 -0.68
C ASN A 45 0.65 6.26 0.45
N ALA A 46 0.24 6.08 1.71
CA ALA A 46 1.07 6.33 2.90
C ALA A 46 0.64 5.45 4.07
N VAL A 47 1.57 5.19 4.99
CA VAL A 47 1.27 4.52 6.27
C VAL A 47 0.76 5.57 7.27
N ASN A 48 -0.46 5.37 7.79
CA ASN A 48 -1.04 6.25 8.80
C ASN A 48 -1.50 5.43 10.00
N VAL A 49 -0.83 5.61 11.13
CA VAL A 49 -1.12 4.93 12.40
C VAL A 49 -2.55 5.18 12.89
N ALA A 50 -3.16 6.31 12.52
CA ALA A 50 -4.54 6.61 12.87
C ALA A 50 -5.53 5.57 12.29
N TRP A 51 -5.16 4.86 11.22
CA TRP A 51 -6.02 3.81 10.67
C TRP A 51 -5.99 2.51 11.46
N LEU A 52 -5.04 2.29 12.37
CA LEU A 52 -5.03 1.07 13.19
C LEU A 52 -6.31 0.93 14.01
N GLY A 53 -6.96 -0.21 13.88
CA GLY A 53 -8.26 -0.50 14.50
C GLY A 53 -9.45 0.16 13.79
N GLN A 54 -9.23 0.97 12.74
CA GLN A 54 -10.26 1.68 11.98
C GLN A 54 -10.33 1.15 10.53
N THR A 55 -11.45 1.42 9.86
CA THR A 55 -11.63 1.12 8.43
C THR A 55 -10.84 2.10 7.56
N LEU A 56 -10.26 1.62 6.46
CA LEU A 56 -9.46 2.49 5.58
C LEU A 56 -10.32 3.55 4.88
N PRO A 57 -9.91 4.83 4.87
CA PRO A 57 -10.72 5.95 4.36
C PRO A 57 -10.92 6.02 2.83
N GLY A 58 -10.62 4.95 2.08
CA GLY A 58 -10.92 4.84 0.64
C GLY A 58 -11.74 3.60 0.27
N ARG A 59 -12.04 2.74 1.25
CA ARG A 59 -12.94 1.58 1.11
C ARG A 59 -14.23 1.76 1.91
N GLY A 60 -14.29 2.80 2.75
CA GLY A 60 -15.53 3.27 3.35
C GLY A 60 -16.46 3.75 2.25
N HIS A 61 -17.66 3.21 2.26
CA HIS A 61 -18.81 3.62 1.46
C HIS A 61 -18.83 5.15 1.21
N PRO A 62 -19.17 5.63 0.00
CA PRO A 62 -19.20 7.07 -0.34
C PRO A 62 -20.30 7.87 0.40
N ASP A 63 -20.76 7.42 1.56
CA ASP A 63 -21.89 7.97 2.28
C ASP A 63 -21.46 8.49 3.65
N GLN A 64 -20.92 9.71 3.64
CA GLN A 64 -21.03 10.61 4.77
C GLN A 64 -21.06 12.04 4.23
N GLN A 65 -22.27 12.49 3.86
CA GLN A 65 -22.64 13.90 3.86
C GLN A 65 -23.98 14.07 4.55
#